data_AF-A0A3D5M3S7-F1
#
_entry.id   AF-A0A3D5M3S7-F1
#
_cell.length_a   1.000
_cell.length_b   1.000
_cell.length_c   1.000
_cell.angle_alpha   90.00
_cell.angle_beta   90.00
_cell.angle_gamma   90.00
#
_symmetry.space_group_name_H-M   'P 1'
#
loop_
_entity.id
_entity.type
_entity.pdbx_description
1 polymer ?
#
loop_
_entity_poly.entity_id
_entity_poly.type
_entity_poly.pdbx_seq_one_letter_code
_entity_poly.pdbx_strand_id
1 'polypeptide(L)'
;MHEGLVLLDPKTQEPQPGCAHSWNVSDDGLIWTFYLQPGLQWSNGDPLDARDFRRSWLDLLDPSAGAPYGDLLESIQGAREWRQGKSLRDQVAITTPDPLTLRLKLVQPTPWLPFLCTQTPLQPVHPQALGKA
;
A
#
# COMPACT_ATOMS: atom_id res chain seq x y z
N MET A 1 -12.56 7.08 -10.68
CA MET A 1 -11.47 7.85 -10.06
C MET A 1 -10.94 6.99 -8.93
N HIS A 2 -9.68 6.55 -8.98
CA HIS A 2 -9.08 5.78 -7.90
C HIS A 2 -8.42 6.78 -6.95
N GLU A 3 -8.69 6.64 -5.66
CA GLU A 3 -8.13 7.50 -4.63
C GLU A 3 -6.91 6.82 -4.01
N GLY A 4 -5.85 7.59 -3.76
CA GLY A 4 -4.65 7.09 -3.10
C GLY A 4 -4.90 6.75 -1.64
N LEU A 5 -4.04 5.91 -1.06
CA LEU A 5 -4.04 5.68 0.38
C LEU A 5 -3.88 7.02 1.13
N VAL A 6 -3.01 7.88 0.60
CA VAL A 6 -2.75 9.25 1.04
C VAL A 6 -2.89 10.17 -0.16
N LEU A 7 -3.37 11.39 0.05
CA LEU A 7 -3.44 12.42 -1.00
C LEU A 7 -2.35 13.47 -0.79
N LEU A 8 -2.03 14.19 -1.86
CA LEU A 8 -1.16 15.36 -1.77
C LEU A 8 -2.05 16.61 -1.73
N ASP A 9 -1.86 17.47 -0.73
CA ASP A 9 -2.54 18.77 -0.70
C ASP A 9 -2.01 19.66 -1.86
N PRO A 10 -2.88 20.17 -2.74
CA PRO A 10 -2.46 20.92 -3.92
C PRO A 10 -1.86 22.30 -3.60
N LYS A 11 -2.06 22.82 -2.38
CA LYS A 11 -1.57 24.11 -1.91
C LYS A 11 -0.31 23.96 -1.07
N THR A 12 -0.34 23.08 -0.06
CA THR A 12 0.77 22.91 0.88
C THR A 12 1.79 21.88 0.40
N GLN A 13 1.42 21.03 -0.56
CA GLN A 13 2.21 19.87 -0.99
C GLN A 13 2.49 18.89 0.16
N GLU A 14 1.67 18.90 1.20
CA GLU A 14 1.80 17.98 2.33
C GLU A 14 0.91 16.75 2.14
N PRO A 15 1.31 15.57 2.67
CA PRO A 15 0.47 14.40 2.65
C PRO A 15 -0.75 14.59 3.56
N GLN A 16 -1.94 14.36 3.02
CA GLN A 16 -3.22 14.50 3.72
C GLN A 16 -4.04 13.20 3.62
N PRO A 17 -5.08 13.03 4.46
CA PRO A 17 -5.98 11.88 4.39
C PRO A 17 -6.52 11.61 2.98
N GLY A 18 -6.53 10.33 2.60
CA GLY A 18 -7.15 9.80 1.39
C GLY A 18 -8.06 8.63 1.76
N CYS A 19 -7.88 7.46 1.14
CA CYS A 19 -8.52 6.25 1.63
C CYS A 19 -8.15 5.94 3.08
N ALA A 20 -6.92 6.26 3.51
CA ALA A 20 -6.57 6.29 4.93
C ALA A 20 -6.97 7.64 5.54
N HIS A 21 -7.77 7.61 6.61
CA HIS A 21 -8.12 8.82 7.36
C HIS A 21 -7.02 9.26 8.33
N SER A 22 -6.12 8.35 8.72
CA SER A 22 -4.98 8.63 9.60
C SER A 22 -3.93 7.52 9.51
N TRP A 23 -2.75 7.78 10.07
CA TRP A 23 -1.71 6.77 10.25
C TRP A 23 -0.89 7.02 11.52
N ASN A 24 -0.30 5.96 12.06
CA ASN A 24 0.67 6.02 13.15
C ASN A 24 1.99 5.39 12.74
N VAL A 25 3.06 5.89 13.36
CA VAL A 25 4.43 5.40 13.21
C VAL A 25 4.94 4.99 14.58
N SER A 26 5.57 3.82 14.70
CA SER A 26 6.24 3.42 15.94
C SER A 26 7.45 4.31 16.26
N ASP A 27 7.88 4.29 17.52
CA ASP A 27 9.00 5.10 18.01
C ASP A 27 10.30 4.88 17.22
N ASP A 28 10.52 3.64 16.74
CA ASP A 28 11.68 3.27 15.92
C ASP A 28 11.53 3.62 14.43
N GLY A 29 10.38 4.15 14.01
CA GLY A 29 10.09 4.50 12.61
C GLY A 29 9.85 3.32 11.68
N LEU A 30 9.83 2.08 12.20
CA LEU A 30 9.82 0.86 11.38
C LEU A 30 8.41 0.29 11.17
N ILE A 31 7.44 0.60 12.03
CA ILE A 31 6.06 0.14 11.88
C ILE A 31 5.19 1.32 11.50
N TRP A 32 4.54 1.20 10.35
CA TRP A 32 3.52 2.14 9.89
C TRP A 32 2.16 1.45 9.90
N THR A 33 1.17 2.10 10.49
CA THR A 33 -0.22 1.60 10.53
C THR A 33 -1.12 2.66 9.94
N PHE A 34 -1.75 2.35 8.81
CA PHE A 34 -2.74 3.20 8.14
C PHE A 34 -4.14 2.71 8.48
N TYR A 35 -5.02 3.65 8.84
CA TYR A 35 -6.42 3.38 9.16
C TYR A 35 -7.31 3.89 8.04
N LEU A 36 -8.00 2.98 7.38
CA LEU A 36 -8.90 3.26 6.26
C LEU A 36 -10.21 3.86 6.72
N GLN A 37 -10.79 4.72 5.89
CA GLN A 37 -12.15 5.19 6.05
C GLN A 37 -13.13 4.00 6.01
N PRO A 38 -14.15 3.97 6.88
CA PRO A 38 -15.20 2.96 6.80
C PRO A 38 -16.08 3.20 5.57
N GLY A 39 -16.56 2.11 4.96
CA GLY A 39 -17.54 2.17 3.86
C GLY A 39 -16.98 2.57 2.50
N LEU A 40 -15.65 2.55 2.33
CA LEU A 40 -15.00 2.72 1.03
C LEU A 40 -15.55 1.70 0.02
N GLN A 41 -15.82 2.19 -1.18
CA GLN A 41 -16.41 1.42 -2.27
C GLN A 41 -15.72 1.74 -3.58
N TRP A 42 -15.60 0.72 -4.41
CA TRP A 42 -15.28 0.85 -5.81
C TRP A 42 -16.46 1.48 -6.57
N SER A 43 -16.22 1.97 -7.78
CA SER A 43 -17.27 2.62 -8.58
C SER A 43 -18.43 1.69 -8.98
N ASN A 44 -18.23 0.38 -8.92
CA ASN A 44 -19.26 -0.63 -9.15
C ASN A 44 -20.06 -1.00 -7.88
N GLY A 45 -19.75 -0.38 -6.73
CA GLY A 45 -20.37 -0.64 -5.44
C GLY A 45 -19.71 -1.75 -4.62
N ASP A 46 -18.70 -2.44 -5.15
CA ASP A 46 -17.96 -3.45 -4.39
C ASP A 46 -17.21 -2.77 -3.22
N PRO A 47 -17.10 -3.42 -2.05
CA PRO A 47 -16.34 -2.87 -0.93
C PRO A 47 -14.86 -2.77 -1.29
N LEU A 48 -14.22 -1.69 -0.84
CA LEU A 48 -12.78 -1.48 -0.93
C LEU A 48 -12.20 -1.51 0.49
N ASP A 49 -11.19 -2.34 0.72
CA ASP A 49 -10.59 -2.47 2.05
C ASP A 49 -9.05 -2.66 2.02
N ALA A 50 -8.43 -2.82 3.19
CA ALA A 50 -6.98 -2.91 3.35
C ALA A 50 -6.37 -4.09 2.59
N ARG A 51 -7.15 -5.16 2.35
CA ARG A 51 -6.71 -6.34 1.61
C ARG A 51 -6.52 -6.04 0.14
N ASP A 52 -7.29 -5.11 -0.43
CA ASP A 52 -7.12 -4.67 -1.81
C ASP A 52 -5.78 -3.96 -1.99
N PHE A 53 -5.45 -3.02 -1.10
CA PHE A 53 -4.12 -2.38 -1.08
C PHE A 53 -3.01 -3.40 -0.96
N ARG A 54 -3.11 -4.32 0.01
CA ARG A 54 -2.13 -5.39 0.19
C ARG A 54 -1.96 -6.21 -1.09
N ARG A 55 -3.05 -6.64 -1.73
CA ARG A 55 -2.96 -7.44 -2.95
C ARG A 55 -2.28 -6.66 -4.08
N SER A 56 -2.73 -5.44 -4.34
CA SER A 56 -2.18 -4.60 -5.41
C SER A 56 -0.69 -4.31 -5.23
N TRP A 57 -0.26 -4.04 -4.00
CA TRP A 57 1.16 -3.79 -3.72
C TRP A 57 2.01 -5.06 -3.85
N LEU A 58 1.49 -6.22 -3.44
CA LEU A 58 2.18 -7.49 -3.65
C LEU A 58 2.28 -7.86 -5.14
N ASP A 59 1.24 -7.55 -5.93
CA ASP A 59 1.25 -7.76 -7.37
C ASP A 59 2.22 -6.78 -8.07
N LEU A 60 2.35 -5.54 -7.57
CA LEU A 60 3.34 -4.58 -8.04
C LEU A 60 4.79 -5.05 -7.78
N LEU A 61 5.00 -5.77 -6.69
CA LEU A 61 6.28 -6.37 -6.33
C LEU A 61 6.54 -7.72 -7.01
N ASP A 62 5.53 -8.32 -7.67
CA ASP A 62 5.65 -9.65 -8.25
C ASP A 62 6.71 -9.65 -9.37
N PRO A 63 7.79 -10.47 -9.25
CA PRO A 63 8.85 -10.54 -10.26
C PRO A 63 8.33 -10.93 -11.64
N SER A 64 7.21 -11.65 -11.72
CA SER A 64 6.60 -12.08 -12.97
C SER A 64 5.75 -11.00 -13.65
N ALA A 65 5.32 -9.97 -12.90
CA ALA A 65 4.47 -8.89 -13.43
C ALA A 65 5.23 -7.89 -14.30
N GLY A 66 6.57 -7.84 -14.21
CA GLY A 66 7.40 -6.89 -14.95
C GLY A 66 7.09 -5.42 -14.64
N ALA A 67 6.49 -5.14 -13.49
CA ALA A 67 5.99 -3.82 -13.16
C ALA A 67 7.14 -2.82 -12.90
N PRO A 68 7.13 -1.64 -13.55
CA PRO A 68 8.25 -0.69 -13.49
C PRO A 68 8.35 0.09 -12.19
N TYR A 69 7.41 -0.07 -11.24
CA TYR A 69 7.32 0.76 -10.03
C TYR A 69 7.43 0.00 -8.70
N GLY A 70 7.85 -1.27 -8.72
CA GLY A 70 8.05 -2.06 -7.50
C GLY A 70 9.05 -1.43 -6.51
N ASP A 71 9.93 -0.58 -7.01
CA ASP A 71 11.00 0.12 -6.27
C ASP A 71 10.42 0.99 -5.15
N LEU A 72 9.21 1.53 -5.37
CA LEU A 72 8.50 2.39 -4.42
C LEU A 72 8.17 1.67 -3.10
N LEU A 73 8.17 0.33 -3.10
CA LEU A 73 7.82 -0.49 -1.95
C LEU A 73 9.02 -1.25 -1.37
N GLU A 74 10.23 -1.06 -1.89
CA GLU A 74 11.42 -1.81 -1.44
C GLU A 74 11.87 -1.49 0.00
N SER A 75 11.41 -0.38 0.58
CA SER A 75 11.63 -0.09 2.01
C SER A 75 10.86 -1.03 2.94
N ILE A 76 9.85 -1.75 2.44
CA ILE A 76 9.08 -2.74 3.19
C ILE A 76 9.91 -4.01 3.34
N GLN A 77 9.95 -4.56 4.56
CA GLN A 77 10.66 -5.79 4.85
C GLN A 77 10.17 -6.93 3.94
N GLY A 78 11.12 -7.60 3.27
CA GLY A 78 10.86 -8.71 2.36
C GLY A 78 10.46 -8.31 0.93
N ALA A 79 10.17 -7.04 0.66
CA ALA A 79 9.72 -6.58 -0.65
C ALA A 79 10.82 -6.73 -1.72
N ARG A 80 12.05 -6.36 -1.39
CA ARG A 80 13.20 -6.46 -2.29
C ARG A 80 13.53 -7.92 -2.63
N GLU A 81 13.52 -8.80 -1.64
CA GLU A 81 13.77 -10.23 -1.82
C GLU A 81 12.68 -10.87 -2.68
N TRP A 82 11.41 -10.52 -2.46
CA TRP A 82 10.29 -11.03 -3.25
C TRP A 82 10.41 -10.59 -4.70
N ARG A 83 10.69 -9.31 -4.93
CA ARG A 83 10.89 -8.74 -6.27
C ARG A 83 12.08 -9.36 -7.02
N GLN A 84 13.08 -9.86 -6.30
CA GLN A 84 14.22 -10.56 -6.89
C GLN A 84 13.98 -12.07 -7.08
N GLY A 85 12.79 -12.57 -6.73
CA GLY A 85 12.46 -14.00 -6.75
C GLY A 85 13.23 -14.82 -5.71
N LYS A 86 13.70 -14.18 -4.63
CA LYS A 86 14.53 -14.80 -3.58
C LYS A 86 13.77 -15.13 -2.30
N SER A 87 12.52 -14.71 -2.19
CA SER A 87 11.63 -15.04 -1.06
C SER A 87 10.24 -15.41 -1.55
N LEU A 88 9.35 -15.75 -0.62
CA LEU A 88 7.95 -16.00 -0.90
C LEU A 88 7.12 -14.72 -0.73
N ARG A 89 6.01 -14.63 -1.46
CA ARG A 89 5.06 -13.50 -1.42
C ARG A 89 4.58 -13.16 0.01
N ASP A 90 4.40 -14.19 0.85
CA ASP A 90 3.92 -14.05 2.24
C ASP A 90 4.97 -13.49 3.20
N GLN A 91 6.24 -13.45 2.80
CA GLN A 91 7.32 -12.86 3.60
C GLN A 91 7.43 -11.34 3.44
N VAL A 92 6.70 -10.73 2.50
CA VAL A 92 6.58 -9.28 2.39
C VAL A 92 5.71 -8.77 3.53
N ALA A 93 6.26 -7.87 4.35
CA ALA A 93 5.67 -7.44 5.61
C ALA A 93 4.57 -6.38 5.45
N ILE A 94 3.56 -6.71 4.64
CA ILE A 94 2.30 -5.99 4.48
C ILE A 94 1.20 -6.85 5.09
N THR A 95 0.58 -6.37 6.15
CA THR A 95 -0.39 -7.11 6.95
C THR A 95 -1.69 -6.33 7.09
N THR A 96 -2.80 -7.04 7.19
CA THR A 96 -4.15 -6.46 7.33
C THR A 96 -4.88 -7.19 8.47
N PRO A 97 -4.65 -6.80 9.74
CA PRO A 97 -5.24 -7.51 10.88
C PRO A 97 -6.77 -7.47 10.89
N ASP A 98 -7.35 -6.45 10.25
CA ASP A 98 -8.77 -6.27 10.00
C ASP A 98 -8.96 -5.53 8.67
N PRO A 99 -10.19 -5.41 8.13
CA PRO A 99 -10.44 -4.76 6.84
C PRO A 99 -10.05 -3.28 6.79
N LEU A 100 -9.99 -2.56 7.92
CA LEU A 100 -9.73 -1.13 7.95
C LEU A 100 -8.30 -0.78 8.37
N THR A 101 -7.45 -1.77 8.62
CA THR A 101 -6.08 -1.53 9.06
C THR A 101 -5.08 -2.12 8.08
N LEU A 102 -4.21 -1.27 7.53
CA LEU A 102 -3.05 -1.68 6.73
C LEU A 102 -1.78 -1.41 7.53
N ARG A 103 -1.06 -2.47 7.91
CA ARG A 103 0.17 -2.39 8.71
C ARG A 103 1.37 -2.86 7.92
N LEU A 104 2.39 -2.02 7.90
CA LEU A 104 3.65 -2.22 7.19
C LEU A 104 4.80 -2.31 8.20
N LYS A 105 5.74 -3.21 7.94
CA LYS A 105 7.05 -3.21 8.63
C LYS A 105 8.15 -2.90 7.63
N LEU A 106 8.97 -1.92 7.96
CA LEU A 106 10.05 -1.42 7.13
C LEU A 106 11.40 -2.02 7.55
N VAL A 107 12.36 -2.05 6.62
CA VAL A 107 13.75 -2.41 6.91
C VAL A 107 14.56 -1.26 7.51
N GLN A 108 14.10 -0.02 7.30
CA GLN A 108 14.70 1.20 7.80
C GLN A 108 13.63 2.30 7.94
N PRO A 109 13.84 3.31 8.82
CA PRO A 109 12.93 4.44 8.93
C PRO A 109 12.78 5.14 7.58
N THR A 110 11.54 5.31 7.13
CA THR A 110 11.22 5.96 5.86
C THR A 110 10.20 7.08 6.10
N PRO A 111 10.62 8.27 6.57
CA PRO A 111 9.70 9.36 6.93
C PRO A 111 8.84 9.85 5.75
N TRP A 112 9.31 9.69 4.52
CA TRP A 112 8.60 10.08 3.30
C TRP A 112 7.62 9.02 2.78
N LEU A 113 7.36 7.94 3.53
CA LEU A 113 6.41 6.89 3.12
C LEU A 113 5.02 7.44 2.72
N PRO A 114 4.42 8.43 3.43
CA PRO A 114 3.15 9.01 3.01
C PRO A 114 3.18 9.61 1.60
N PHE A 115 4.30 10.20 1.19
CA PHE A 115 4.48 10.74 -0.17
C PHE A 115 4.56 9.64 -1.23
N LEU A 116 5.15 8.49 -0.90
CA LEU A 116 5.12 7.33 -1.80
C LEU A 116 3.68 6.86 -1.99
N CYS A 117 2.88 6.85 -0.91
CA CYS A 117 1.48 6.47 -0.93
C CYS A 117 0.56 7.43 -1.71
N THR A 118 1.03 8.61 -2.13
CA THR A 118 0.29 9.48 -3.05
C THR A 118 0.49 9.12 -4.52
N GLN A 119 1.47 8.28 -4.84
CA GLN A 119 1.82 7.94 -6.22
C GLN A 119 0.75 7.03 -6.84
N THR A 120 0.37 7.31 -8.08
CA THR A 120 -0.64 6.54 -8.83
C THR A 120 -0.38 5.03 -8.85
N PRO A 121 0.88 4.53 -8.99
CA PRO A 121 1.13 3.08 -8.93
C PRO A 121 0.80 2.41 -7.60
N LEU A 122 0.68 3.17 -6.49
CA LEU A 122 0.31 2.64 -5.17
C LEU A 122 -1.18 2.74 -4.87
N GLN A 123 -1.99 3.24 -5.81
CA GLN A 123 -3.44 3.14 -5.71
C GLN A 123 -3.88 1.67 -5.78
N PRO A 124 -4.98 1.30 -5.10
CA PRO A 124 -5.46 -0.06 -5.14
C PRO A 124 -6.01 -0.34 -6.54
N VAL A 125 -5.93 -1.59 -6.96
CA VAL A 125 -6.50 -2.10 -8.21
C VAL A 125 -7.61 -3.10 -7.88
N HIS A 126 -8.76 -2.90 -8.52
CA HIS A 126 -9.93 -3.74 -8.32
C HIS A 126 -9.60 -5.22 -8.55
N PRO A 127 -10.06 -6.14 -7.67
CA PRO A 127 -9.80 -7.59 -7.79
C PRO A 127 -10.02 -8.15 -9.20
N GLN A 128 -11.15 -7.78 -9.82
CA GLN A 128 -11.52 -8.27 -11.14
C GLN A 128 -10.56 -7.83 -12.26
N ALA A 129 -9.93 -6.66 -12.13
CA ALA A 129 -8.95 -6.18 -13.10
C ALA A 129 -7.60 -6.93 -12.99
N LEU A 130 -7.33 -7.56 -11.85
CA LEU A 130 -6.12 -8.35 -11.61
C LEU A 130 -6.26 -9.80 -12.11
N GLY A 131 -7.40 -10.17 -12.70
CA GLY A 131 -7.59 -11.46 -13.39
C GLY A 131 -7.49 -12.71 -12.51
N LYS A 132 -7.47 -12.55 -11.18
CA LYS A 132 -7.38 -13.65 -10.21
C LYS A 132 -8.66 -13.68 -9.38
N ALA A 133 -9.58 -14.56 -9.81
CA ALA A 133 -10.70 -15.05 -9.00
C ALA A 133 -10.19 -16.02 -7.93
#